data_AF-A0A2B4SB48-F1
#
_entry.id   AF-A0A2B4SB48-F1
#
_cell.length_a   1.000
_cell.length_b   1.000
_cell.length_c   1.000
_cell.angle_alpha   90.00
_cell.angle_beta   90.00
_cell.angle_gamma   90.00
#
_symmetry.space_group_name_H-M   'P 1'
#
loop_
_entity.id
_entity.type
_entity.pdbx_description
1 polymer ?
#
loop_
_entity_poly.entity_id
_entity_poly.type
_entity_poly.pdbx_seq_one_letter_code
_entity_poly.pdbx_strand_id
1 'polypeptide(L)'
;MSPYKIVPRAELEYLHVRDVALTRKELNIKFVEVGKKEQALEALYDVIKSKKHRTWQNKIHDPILFEYLELCVDLKRSHDAKEGLYQYKLICQQVNIASLEDVIRYFLKLAEDRAETARQESREQVPTVDDLDQLQTPERY
;
A
#
# COMPACT_ATOMS: atom_id res chain seq x y z
N MET A 1 1.52 -50.57 -4.25
CA MET A 1 0.45 -50.22 -3.28
C MET A 1 0.81 -48.84 -2.73
N SER A 2 0.24 -47.77 -3.27
CA SER A 2 0.67 -46.40 -2.96
C SER A 2 -0.10 -45.88 -1.74
N PRO A 3 0.53 -45.62 -0.59
CA PRO A 3 -0.18 -45.04 0.53
C PRO A 3 -0.26 -43.54 0.30
N TYR A 4 -1.42 -43.08 -0.17
CA TYR A 4 -1.84 -41.71 -0.07
C TYR A 4 -1.72 -41.29 1.40
N LYS A 5 -0.65 -40.56 1.74
CA LYS A 5 -0.54 -39.89 3.03
C LYS A 5 -1.71 -38.93 3.11
N ILE A 6 -2.59 -39.16 4.08
CA ILE A 6 -3.69 -38.26 4.41
C ILE A 6 -3.04 -36.94 4.84
N VAL A 7 -2.96 -36.01 3.90
CA VAL A 7 -2.55 -34.64 4.17
C VAL A 7 -3.53 -34.06 5.20
N PRO A 8 -3.05 -33.48 6.33
CA PRO A 8 -3.93 -32.93 7.35
C PRO A 8 -4.89 -31.93 6.71
N ARG A 9 -6.17 -31.94 7.10
CA ARG A 9 -7.19 -31.02 6.56
C ARG A 9 -6.74 -29.55 6.65
N ALA A 10 -6.00 -29.20 7.70
CA ALA A 10 -5.40 -27.88 7.88
C ALA A 10 -4.31 -27.56 6.84
N GLU A 11 -3.58 -28.56 6.33
CA GLU A 11 -2.52 -28.43 5.33
C GLU A 11 -3.09 -28.34 3.91
N LEU A 12 -4.19 -29.05 3.63
CA LEU A 12 -5.01 -28.89 2.42
C LEU A 12 -5.67 -27.50 2.35
N GLU A 13 -6.20 -27.02 3.47
CA GLU A 13 -6.77 -25.68 3.59
C GLU A 13 -5.68 -24.59 3.47
N TYR A 14 -4.48 -24.86 4.00
CA TYR A 14 -3.29 -24.02 3.81
C TYR A 14 -2.83 -23.94 2.36
N LEU A 15 -2.87 -25.05 1.61
CA LEU A 15 -2.52 -25.08 0.19
C LEU A 15 -3.49 -24.23 -0.63
N HIS A 16 -4.80 -24.41 -0.42
CA HIS A 16 -5.84 -23.73 -1.21
C HIS A 16 -5.87 -22.21 -0.98
N VAL A 17 -5.57 -21.77 0.24
CA VAL A 17 -5.47 -20.34 0.59
C VAL A 17 -4.16 -19.73 0.08
N ARG A 18 -3.05 -20.48 0.10
CA ARG A 18 -1.79 -20.06 -0.53
C ARG A 18 -2.01 -19.80 -2.01
N ASP A 19 -2.66 -20.71 -2.73
CA ASP A 19 -2.82 -20.58 -4.18
C ASP A 19 -3.55 -19.29 -4.59
N VAL A 20 -4.62 -18.90 -3.89
CA VAL A 20 -5.40 -17.70 -4.25
C VAL A 20 -4.65 -16.41 -3.95
N ALA A 21 -4.06 -16.28 -2.76
CA ALA A 21 -3.35 -15.06 -2.37
C ALA A 21 -2.03 -14.89 -3.14
N LEU A 22 -1.32 -15.98 -3.42
CA LEU A 22 -0.13 -15.96 -4.27
C LEU A 22 -0.50 -15.54 -5.71
N THR A 23 -1.57 -16.12 -6.27
CA THR A 23 -2.03 -15.78 -7.63
C THR A 23 -2.43 -14.30 -7.72
N ARG A 24 -3.08 -13.73 -6.70
CA ARG A 24 -3.46 -12.31 -6.71
C ARG A 24 -2.26 -11.37 -6.52
N LYS A 25 -1.24 -11.80 -5.76
CA LYS A 25 0.06 -11.12 -5.67
C LYS A 25 0.79 -11.13 -7.03
N GLU A 26 0.80 -12.25 -7.74
CA GLU A 26 1.37 -12.34 -9.10
C GLU A 26 0.60 -11.46 -10.08
N LEU A 27 -0.73 -11.38 -9.96
CA LEU A 27 -1.54 -10.45 -10.74
C LEU A 27 -1.21 -8.98 -10.43
N ASN A 28 -0.96 -8.63 -9.16
CA ASN A 28 -0.54 -7.28 -8.78
C ASN A 28 0.79 -6.89 -9.45
N ILE A 29 1.81 -7.75 -9.39
CA ILE A 29 3.10 -7.51 -10.06
C ILE A 29 2.88 -7.20 -11.54
N LYS A 30 2.06 -8.03 -12.19
CA LYS A 30 1.69 -7.83 -13.60
C LYS A 30 0.99 -6.48 -13.86
N PHE A 31 0.12 -6.01 -12.98
CA PHE A 31 -0.56 -4.71 -13.16
C PHE A 31 0.38 -3.52 -12.93
N VAL A 32 1.28 -3.62 -11.95
CA VAL A 32 2.28 -2.58 -11.66
C VAL A 32 3.27 -2.44 -12.83
N GLU A 33 3.77 -3.55 -13.38
CA GLU A 33 4.67 -3.54 -14.56
C GLU A 33 4.04 -2.90 -15.79
N VAL A 34 2.72 -3.07 -15.99
CA VAL A 34 1.97 -2.50 -17.12
C VAL A 34 1.48 -1.07 -16.81
N GLY A 35 1.87 -0.49 -15.68
CA GLY A 35 1.53 0.89 -15.29
C GLY A 35 0.08 1.08 -14.83
N LYS A 36 -0.68 0.00 -14.58
CA LYS A 36 -2.10 0.05 -14.20
C LYS A 36 -2.25 0.05 -12.68
N LYS A 37 -1.74 1.10 -12.03
CA LYS A 37 -1.72 1.23 -10.56
C LYS A 37 -3.11 1.14 -9.91
N GLU A 38 -4.15 1.69 -10.53
CA GLU A 38 -5.53 1.62 -10.00
C GLU A 38 -6.07 0.18 -9.99
N GLN A 39 -5.80 -0.60 -11.05
CA GLN A 39 -6.21 -1.99 -11.13
C GLN A 39 -5.42 -2.86 -10.14
N ALA A 40 -4.13 -2.56 -9.97
CA ALA A 40 -3.29 -3.17 -8.94
C ALA A 40 -3.86 -2.92 -7.53
N LEU A 41 -4.28 -1.69 -7.24
CA LEU A 41 -4.87 -1.29 -5.96
C LEU A 41 -6.17 -2.07 -5.68
N GLU A 42 -7.10 -2.12 -6.65
CA GLU A 42 -8.36 -2.85 -6.52
C GLU A 42 -8.12 -4.36 -6.29
N ALA A 43 -7.18 -4.94 -7.04
CA ALA A 43 -6.86 -6.37 -6.92
C ALA A 43 -6.29 -6.73 -5.53
N LEU A 44 -5.49 -5.85 -4.92
CA LEU A 44 -4.98 -6.04 -3.55
C LEU A 44 -6.09 -5.87 -2.51
N TYR A 45 -6.94 -4.86 -2.68
CA TYR A 45 -8.06 -4.61 -1.77
C TYR A 45 -9.03 -5.80 -1.70
N ASP A 46 -9.29 -6.45 -2.83
CA ASP A 46 -10.10 -7.68 -2.89
C ASP A 46 -9.53 -8.80 -2.00
N VAL A 47 -8.20 -8.93 -1.92
CA VAL A 47 -7.56 -9.94 -1.06
C VAL A 47 -7.78 -9.60 0.41
N ILE A 48 -7.54 -8.33 0.77
CA ILE A 48 -7.66 -7.85 2.15
C ILE A 48 -9.12 -7.97 2.64
N LYS A 49 -10.10 -7.65 1.78
CA LYS A 49 -11.53 -7.73 2.12
C LYS A 49 -12.07 -9.17 2.14
N SER A 50 -11.39 -10.11 1.48
CA SER A 50 -11.91 -11.47 1.29
C SER A 50 -12.12 -12.20 2.63
N LYS A 51 -13.38 -12.50 2.94
CA LYS A 51 -13.77 -13.29 4.12
C LYS A 51 -13.22 -14.72 4.12
N LYS A 52 -12.86 -15.25 2.93
CA LYS A 52 -12.30 -16.60 2.77
C LYS A 52 -10.87 -16.71 3.32
N HIS A 53 -10.21 -15.58 3.58
CA HIS A 53 -8.81 -15.51 4.01
C HIS A 53 -8.64 -14.71 5.31
N ARG A 54 -9.63 -14.76 6.21
CA ARG A 54 -9.66 -13.94 7.43
C ARG A 54 -8.68 -14.37 8.54
N THR A 55 -8.04 -15.52 8.40
CA THR A 55 -6.96 -15.93 9.32
C THR A 55 -5.68 -15.20 8.92
N TRP A 56 -5.22 -14.32 9.81
CA TRP A 56 -3.97 -13.58 9.59
C TRP A 56 -2.79 -14.53 9.38
N GLN A 57 -1.94 -14.17 8.43
CA GLN A 57 -0.71 -14.86 8.06
C GLN A 57 0.32 -13.80 7.71
N ASN A 58 1.31 -13.61 8.59
CA ASN A 58 2.35 -12.58 8.45
C ASN A 58 2.99 -12.54 7.05
N LYS A 59 3.30 -13.71 6.49
CA LYS A 59 4.00 -13.83 5.20
C LYS A 59 3.16 -13.45 3.98
N ILE A 60 1.85 -13.27 4.17
CA ILE A 60 0.90 -12.99 3.09
C ILE A 60 0.28 -11.61 3.28
N HIS A 61 -0.33 -11.37 4.44
CA HIS A 61 -1.13 -10.15 4.63
C HIS A 61 -0.29 -8.90 4.83
N ASP A 62 0.81 -8.97 5.59
CA ASP A 62 1.66 -7.80 5.83
C ASP A 62 2.25 -7.28 4.51
N PRO A 63 2.90 -8.10 3.64
CA PRO A 63 3.40 -7.63 2.36
C PRO A 63 2.33 -7.06 1.44
N ILE A 64 1.14 -7.68 1.41
CA ILE A 64 0.01 -7.22 0.59
C ILE A 64 -0.46 -5.84 1.05
N LEU A 65 -0.50 -5.61 2.36
CA LEU A 65 -0.95 -4.35 2.91
C LEU A 65 0.09 -3.24 2.77
N PHE A 66 1.38 -3.55 2.92
CA PHE A 66 2.45 -2.60 2.65
C PHE A 66 2.37 -2.07 1.22
N GLU A 67 2.31 -2.98 0.23
CA GLU A 67 2.17 -2.64 -1.19
C GLU A 67 0.88 -1.85 -1.47
N TYR A 68 -0.24 -2.26 -0.87
CA TYR A 68 -1.52 -1.56 -1.01
C TYR A 68 -1.45 -0.12 -0.51
N LEU A 69 -0.78 0.10 0.63
CA LEU A 69 -0.62 1.44 1.22
C LEU A 69 0.36 2.30 0.41
N GLU A 70 1.40 1.70 -0.18
CA GLU A 70 2.26 2.38 -1.14
C GLU A 70 1.49 2.92 -2.34
N LEU A 71 0.67 2.06 -2.97
CA LEU A 71 -0.21 2.47 -4.06
C LEU A 71 -1.21 3.54 -3.64
N CYS A 72 -1.75 3.46 -2.41
CA CYS A 72 -2.64 4.50 -1.89
C CYS A 72 -1.94 5.87 -1.77
N VAL A 73 -0.70 5.92 -1.29
CA VAL A 73 0.08 7.17 -1.18
C VAL A 73 0.41 7.72 -2.57
N ASP A 74 0.90 6.86 -3.46
CA ASP A 74 1.24 7.21 -4.84
C ASP A 74 0.04 7.81 -5.60
N LEU A 75 -1.14 7.21 -5.43
CA LEU A 75 -2.38 7.63 -6.09
C LEU A 75 -3.15 8.69 -5.29
N LYS A 76 -2.66 9.10 -4.11
CA LYS A 76 -3.32 10.06 -3.20
C LYS A 76 -4.74 9.62 -2.78
N ARG A 77 -4.95 8.32 -2.56
CA ARG A 77 -6.23 7.67 -2.24
C ARG A 77 -6.41 7.45 -0.73
N SER A 78 -6.46 8.53 0.05
CA SER A 78 -6.52 8.45 1.53
C SER A 78 -7.76 7.72 2.07
N HIS A 79 -8.88 7.78 1.36
CA HIS A 79 -10.09 7.03 1.72
C HIS A 79 -9.87 5.50 1.62
N ASP A 80 -9.23 5.06 0.55
CA ASP A 80 -8.97 3.64 0.31
C ASP A 80 -7.93 3.09 1.30
N ALA A 81 -6.93 3.90 1.66
CA ALA A 81 -5.99 3.56 2.73
C ALA A 81 -6.70 3.30 4.07
N LYS A 82 -7.61 4.21 4.46
CA LYS A 82 -8.41 4.08 5.68
C LYS A 82 -9.23 2.79 5.69
N GLU A 83 -9.89 2.48 4.57
CA GLU A 83 -10.71 1.28 4.47
C GLU A 83 -9.85 0.00 4.50
N GLY A 84 -8.72 -0.02 3.81
CA GLY A 84 -7.78 -1.15 3.84
C GLY A 84 -7.22 -1.42 5.24
N LEU A 85 -6.84 -0.37 5.97
CA LEU A 85 -6.40 -0.47 7.37
C LEU A 85 -7.50 -1.00 8.30
N TYR A 86 -8.75 -0.58 8.07
CA TYR A 86 -9.88 -1.10 8.83
C TYR A 86 -10.07 -2.60 8.59
N GLN A 87 -10.07 -3.05 7.34
CA GLN A 87 -10.16 -4.47 7.02
C GLN A 87 -9.00 -5.27 7.62
N TYR A 88 -7.77 -4.74 7.54
CA TYR A 88 -6.62 -5.39 8.12
C TYR A 88 -6.67 -5.52 9.64
N LYS A 89 -7.12 -4.46 10.33
CA LYS A 89 -7.38 -4.50 11.78
C LYS A 89 -8.29 -5.68 12.13
N LEU A 90 -9.36 -5.91 11.35
CA LEU A 90 -10.27 -7.03 11.59
C LEU A 90 -9.60 -8.40 11.41
N ILE A 91 -8.59 -8.51 10.54
CA ILE A 91 -7.83 -9.74 10.29
C ILE A 91 -6.87 -10.05 11.43
N CYS A 92 -6.12 -9.04 11.92
CA CYS A 92 -5.06 -9.26 12.89
C CYS A 92 -5.49 -9.09 14.36
N GLN A 93 -6.68 -8.52 14.65
CA GLN A 93 -7.14 -8.16 16.01
C GLN A 93 -7.01 -9.29 17.04
N GLN A 94 -7.31 -10.54 16.67
CA GLN A 94 -7.29 -11.67 17.59
C GLN A 94 -5.96 -12.43 17.61
N VAL A 95 -5.07 -12.16 16.66
CA VAL A 95 -3.88 -12.99 16.41
C VAL A 95 -2.59 -12.21 16.69
N ASN A 96 -2.47 -11.00 16.14
CA ASN A 96 -1.28 -10.18 16.28
C ASN A 96 -1.57 -8.70 16.02
N ILE A 97 -2.02 -7.99 17.06
CA ILE A 97 -2.28 -6.55 16.97
C ILE A 97 -1.00 -5.73 16.73
N ALA A 98 0.18 -6.24 17.10
CA ALA A 98 1.45 -5.54 16.89
C ALA A 98 1.77 -5.33 15.40
N SER A 99 1.34 -6.26 14.53
CA SER A 99 1.50 -6.09 13.09
C SER A 99 0.70 -4.89 12.54
N LEU A 100 -0.46 -4.58 13.12
CA LEU A 100 -1.22 -3.36 12.74
C LEU A 100 -0.43 -2.09 13.09
N GLU A 101 0.24 -2.09 14.23
CA GLU A 101 1.05 -0.97 14.69
C GLU A 101 2.21 -0.69 13.73
N ASP A 102 2.93 -1.74 13.32
CA ASP A 102 4.05 -1.63 12.37
C ASP A 102 3.60 -1.11 11.01
N VAL A 103 2.46 -1.59 10.52
CA VAL A 103 1.86 -1.12 9.27
C VAL A 103 1.46 0.35 9.35
N ILE A 104 0.83 0.79 10.45
CA ILE A 104 0.42 2.19 10.62
C ILE A 104 1.66 3.10 10.66
N ARG A 105 2.70 2.72 11.41
CA ARG A 105 3.96 3.47 11.44
C ARG A 105 4.58 3.60 10.05
N TYR A 106 4.62 2.49 9.31
CA TYR A 106 5.12 2.48 7.94
C TYR A 106 4.35 3.45 7.05
N PHE A 107 3.02 3.40 7.07
CA PHE A 107 2.16 4.27 6.26
C PHE A 107 2.37 5.76 6.54
N LEU A 108 2.46 6.13 7.83
CA LEU A 108 2.71 7.52 8.23
C LEU A 108 4.06 8.00 7.70
N LYS A 109 5.12 7.21 7.93
CA LYS A 109 6.45 7.53 7.43
C LYS A 109 6.47 7.69 5.91
N LEU A 110 5.83 6.77 5.19
CA LEU A 110 5.76 6.84 3.73
C LEU A 110 5.05 8.10 3.23
N ALA A 111 3.95 8.50 3.89
CA ALA A 111 3.23 9.71 3.54
C ALA A 111 4.05 10.98 3.84
N GLU A 112 4.79 11.00 4.94
CA GLU A 112 5.70 12.09 5.32
C GLU A 112 6.85 12.21 4.30
N ASP A 113 7.55 11.12 4.02
CA ASP A 113 8.66 11.08 3.06
C ASP A 113 8.20 11.55 1.67
N ARG A 114 6.99 11.13 1.25
CA ARG A 114 6.43 11.56 -0.04
C ARG A 114 6.06 13.03 -0.06
N ALA A 115 5.52 13.56 1.04
CA ALA A 115 5.19 14.97 1.15
C ALA A 115 6.46 15.85 1.17
N GLU A 116 7.52 15.39 1.84
CA GLU A 116 8.81 16.07 1.86
C GLU A 116 9.45 16.10 0.46
N THR A 117 9.48 14.96 -0.23
CA THR A 117 9.99 14.85 -1.60
C THR A 117 9.25 15.82 -2.54
N ALA A 118 7.92 15.84 -2.50
CA ALA A 118 7.12 16.75 -3.32
C ALA A 118 7.37 18.25 -2.98
N ARG A 119 7.62 18.58 -1.71
CA ARG A 119 7.97 19.95 -1.30
C ARG A 119 9.34 20.35 -1.82
N GLN A 120 10.32 19.46 -1.77
CA GLN A 120 11.67 19.74 -2.26
C GLN A 120 11.67 19.93 -3.78
N GLU A 121 11.03 19.04 -4.53
CA GLU A 121 10.85 19.17 -5.98
C GLU A 121 10.17 20.50 -6.35
N SER A 122 9.15 20.89 -5.60
CA SER A 122 8.45 22.17 -5.81
C SER A 122 9.36 23.37 -5.52
N ARG A 123 10.23 23.29 -4.49
CA ARG A 123 11.14 24.37 -4.11
C ARG A 123 12.30 24.52 -5.08
N GLU A 124 12.77 23.44 -5.67
CA GLU A 124 13.85 23.42 -6.68
C GLU A 124 13.35 23.89 -8.06
N GLN A 125 12.05 23.77 -8.35
CA GLN A 125 11.44 24.25 -9.60
C GLN A 125 11.08 25.74 -9.61
N VAL A 126 11.10 26.42 -8.46
CA VAL A 126 10.92 27.88 -8.40
C VAL A 126 12.30 28.52 -8.55
N PRO A 127 12.63 29.17 -9.70
CA PRO A 127 13.85 29.96 -9.78
C PRO A 127 13.79 31.03 -8.70
N THR A 128 14.87 31.18 -7.93
CA THR A 128 15.03 32.20 -6.90
C THR A 128 14.62 33.56 -7.49
N VAL A 129 13.45 34.04 -7.10
CA VAL A 129 12.90 35.33 -7.52
C VAL A 129 13.62 36.41 -6.72
N ASP A 130 14.93 36.57 -6.96
CA ASP A 130 15.82 37.53 -6.30
C ASP A 130 16.22 38.67 -7.27
N ASP A 131 15.40 38.93 -8.31
CA ASP A 131 15.60 40.01 -9.28
C ASP A 131 14.27 40.75 -9.55
N LEU A 132 13.58 41.17 -8.49
CA LEU A 132 12.41 42.06 -8.63
C LEU A 132 12.48 43.29 -7.71
N ASP A 133 13.68 43.85 -7.54
CA ASP A 133 13.91 45.13 -6.83
C ASP A 133 14.44 46.23 -7.77
N GLN A 134 13.84 46.38 -8.94
CA GLN A 134 14.03 47.56 -9.81
C GLN A 134 12.71 48.07 -10.38
N LEU A 135 11.82 48.56 -9.49
CA LEU A 135 10.89 49.62 -9.86
C LEU A 135 11.36 50.95 -9.24
N GLN A 136 12.50 51.46 -9.71
CA GLN A 136 12.73 52.90 -9.67
C GLN A 136 11.86 53.55 -10.76
N THR A 137 10.63 53.92 -10.43
CA THR A 137 9.95 55.00 -11.14
C THR A 137 10.32 56.31 -10.46
N PRO A 138 11.26 57.13 -10.99
CA PRO A 138 11.39 58.49 -10.53
C PRO A 138 10.10 59.23 -10.90
N GLU A 139 9.35 59.71 -9.91
CA GLU A 139 8.32 60.71 -10.14
C GLU A 139 8.99 61.91 -10.81
N ARG A 140 8.76 62.05 -12.12
CA ARG A 140 9.12 63.24 -12.88
C ARG A 140 7.87 64.09 -13.09
N TYR A 141 7.94 65.28 -12.52
CA TYR A 141 7.19 66.53 -12.76
C TYR A 141 5.69 66.54 -12.45
#